data_AF-A0A3P3VWS3-F1
#
_entry.id   AF-A0A3P3VWS3-F1
#
_cell.length_a   1.000
_cell.length_b   1.000
_cell.length_c   1.000
_cell.angle_alpha   90.00
_cell.angle_beta   90.00
_cell.angle_gamma   90.00
#
_symmetry.space_group_name_H-M   'P 1'
#
loop_
_entity.id
_entity.type
_entity.pdbx_description
1 polymer ?
#
loop_
_entity_poly.entity_id
_entity_poly.type
_entity_poly.pdbx_seq_one_letter_code
_entity_poly.pdbx_strand_id
1 'polypeptide(L)'
;MAPNADLWANTWDNDLTEMTLQAAQGLLVSNHSYSINNRSYVNLPGFFGRYTTLSRGIDALTFIADMYLPVLSAGNDRNGIYVSGNLVMLNPAKSGFDLLTHEMVAKKNHCSFSNLWYN
;
A
#
# COMPACT_ATOMS: atom_id res chain seq x y z
N MET A 1 19.30 -2.81 5.48
CA MET A 1 19.91 -1.45 5.48
C MET A 1 19.49 -0.77 6.78
N ALA A 2 20.37 0.01 7.43
CA ALA A 2 20.20 0.65 8.77
C ALA A 2 20.20 -0.28 10.01
N PRO A 3 21.34 -0.93 10.35
CA PRO A 3 21.42 -1.85 11.50
C PRO A 3 21.40 -1.17 12.89
N ASN A 4 21.63 0.15 12.95
CA ASN A 4 21.68 0.93 14.20
C ASN A 4 20.41 1.76 14.43
N ALA A 5 19.34 1.53 13.65
CA ALA A 5 18.08 2.23 13.82
C ALA A 5 17.21 1.53 14.87
N ASP A 6 16.42 2.31 15.61
CA ASP A 6 15.38 1.77 16.47
C ASP A 6 14.15 1.38 15.63
N LEU A 7 13.59 0.21 15.89
CA LEU A 7 12.46 -0.34 15.15
C LEU A 7 11.21 -0.39 16.02
N TRP A 8 10.11 0.15 15.50
CA TRP A 8 8.77 -0.11 16.00
C TRP A 8 8.05 -1.04 15.02
N ALA A 9 7.46 -2.11 15.55
CA ALA A 9 6.78 -3.13 14.77
C ALA A 9 5.32 -3.24 15.23
N ASN A 10 4.39 -3.09 14.28
CA ASN A 10 2.97 -3.20 14.53
C ASN A 10 2.34 -4.30 13.67
N THR A 11 1.05 -4.54 13.89
CA THR A 11 0.22 -5.40 13.03
C THR A 11 -0.46 -4.55 11.93
N TRP A 12 -1.33 -5.17 11.14
CA TRP A 12 -1.90 -4.62 9.90
C TRP A 12 -3.31 -4.01 10.06
N ASP A 13 -3.84 -3.96 11.28
CA ASP A 13 -5.26 -3.69 11.51
C ASP A 13 -5.60 -2.19 11.54
N ASN A 14 -4.65 -1.32 11.90
CA ASN A 14 -4.93 0.10 12.21
C ASN A 14 -3.86 1.08 11.71
N ASP A 15 -3.31 0.83 10.53
CA ASP A 15 -2.17 1.55 9.94
C ASP A 15 -2.26 3.07 10.12
N LEU A 16 -3.31 3.72 9.62
CA LEU A 16 -3.43 5.18 9.66
C LEU A 16 -3.39 5.74 11.10
N THR A 17 -4.03 5.06 12.05
CA THR A 17 -4.07 5.49 13.46
C THR A 17 -2.68 5.33 14.08
N GLU A 18 -2.03 4.19 13.86
CA GLU A 18 -0.70 3.91 14.38
C GLU A 18 0.33 4.87 13.79
N MET A 19 0.34 5.04 12.47
CA MET A 19 1.20 5.99 11.76
C MET A 19 1.04 7.40 12.32
N THR A 20 -0.20 7.84 12.58
CA THR A 20 -0.48 9.17 13.16
C THR A 20 0.11 9.32 14.56
N LEU A 21 -0.09 8.33 15.44
CA LEU A 21 0.44 8.36 16.80
C LEU A 21 1.97 8.26 16.83
N GLN A 22 2.56 7.51 15.93
CA GLN A 22 4.00 7.30 15.87
C GLN A 22 4.73 8.48 15.22
N ALA A 23 4.15 9.08 14.18
CA ALA A 23 4.64 10.33 13.62
C ALA A 23 4.64 11.46 14.68
N ALA A 24 3.59 11.54 15.51
CA ALA A 24 3.54 12.49 16.63
C ALA A 24 4.62 12.24 17.70
N GLN A 25 5.14 11.02 17.81
CA GLN A 25 6.26 10.66 18.70
C GLN A 25 7.63 10.84 18.05
N GLY A 26 7.69 11.36 16.82
CA GLY A 26 8.93 11.65 16.11
C GLY A 26 9.41 10.54 15.17
N LEU A 27 8.58 9.53 14.87
CA LEU A 27 8.90 8.57 13.81
C LEU A 27 8.99 9.31 12.47
N LEU A 28 10.09 9.09 11.73
CA LEU A 28 10.34 9.76 10.45
C LEU A 28 9.99 8.89 9.23
N VAL A 29 10.07 7.57 9.36
CA VAL A 29 9.85 6.63 8.25
C VAL A 29 9.00 5.47 8.76
N SER A 30 7.96 5.11 8.00
CA SER A 30 7.20 3.88 8.21
C SER A 30 7.22 3.02 6.94
N ASN A 31 7.12 1.70 7.12
CA ASN A 31 7.14 0.75 6.01
C ASN A 31 5.96 -0.22 6.13
N HIS A 32 5.09 -0.22 5.12
CA HIS A 32 3.89 -1.05 5.01
C HIS A 32 4.03 -1.94 3.77
N SER A 33 4.75 -3.05 3.93
CA SER A 33 5.10 -3.97 2.84
C SER A 33 4.05 -5.05 2.61
N TYR A 34 2.78 -4.66 2.62
CA TYR A 34 1.65 -5.54 2.37
C TYR A 34 0.57 -4.79 1.60
N SER A 35 -0.37 -5.56 1.07
CA SER A 35 -1.53 -5.06 0.35
C SER A 35 -2.70 -5.99 0.57
N ILE A 36 -3.86 -5.54 0.12
CA ILE A 36 -5.07 -6.37 0.07
C ILE A 36 -4.93 -7.52 -0.93
N ASN A 37 -5.68 -8.60 -0.70
CA ASN A 37 -5.78 -9.68 -1.68
C ASN A 37 -6.67 -9.25 -2.86
N ASN A 38 -6.08 -9.14 -4.05
CA ASN A 38 -6.79 -8.67 -5.25
C ASN A 38 -7.77 -9.68 -5.86
N ARG A 39 -7.85 -10.91 -5.35
CA ARG A 39 -8.74 -11.97 -5.85
C ARG A 39 -10.21 -11.58 -5.86
N SER A 40 -10.66 -10.85 -4.84
CA SER A 40 -12.06 -10.42 -4.73
C SER A 40 -12.42 -9.26 -5.68
N TYR A 41 -11.43 -8.64 -6.32
CA TYR A 41 -11.59 -7.38 -7.06
C TYR A 41 -11.31 -7.49 -8.56
N VAL A 42 -11.03 -8.69 -9.05
CA VAL A 42 -10.72 -9.00 -10.47
C VAL A 42 -11.73 -8.38 -11.44
N ASN A 43 -13.02 -8.45 -11.09
CA ASN A 43 -14.12 -8.01 -11.94
C ASN A 43 -14.75 -6.69 -11.46
N LEU A 44 -14.13 -5.96 -10.54
CA LEU A 44 -14.70 -4.73 -9.99
C LEU A 44 -14.17 -3.51 -10.77
N PRO A 45 -14.98 -2.89 -11.65
CA PRO A 45 -14.53 -1.76 -12.44
C PRO A 45 -14.21 -0.56 -11.54
N GLY A 46 -13.12 0.15 -11.85
CA GLY A 46 -12.74 1.37 -11.12
C GLY A 46 -12.23 1.12 -9.69
N PHE A 47 -11.92 -0.14 -9.34
CA PHE A 47 -11.28 -0.45 -8.07
C PHE A 47 -9.81 -0.03 -8.04
N PHE A 48 -9.05 -0.45 -9.04
CA PHE A 48 -7.64 -0.12 -9.17
C PHE A 48 -7.44 1.34 -9.61
N GLY A 49 -6.40 1.99 -9.08
CA GLY A 49 -6.06 3.38 -9.35
C GLY A 49 -6.98 4.40 -8.68
N ARG A 50 -7.96 3.95 -7.89
CA ARG A 50 -8.92 4.84 -7.24
C ARG A 50 -8.36 5.46 -5.98
N TYR A 51 -8.42 6.79 -5.93
CA TYR A 51 -8.17 7.53 -4.70
C TYR A 51 -9.33 7.33 -3.71
N THR A 52 -9.04 6.79 -2.54
CA THR A 52 -10.03 6.44 -1.52
C THR A 52 -9.83 7.27 -0.26
N THR A 53 -10.70 7.06 0.74
CA THR A 53 -10.57 7.71 2.06
C THR A 53 -9.26 7.37 2.76
N LEU A 54 -8.73 6.15 2.54
CA LEU A 54 -7.43 5.73 3.08
C LEU A 54 -6.28 6.50 2.42
N SER A 55 -6.29 6.62 1.08
CA SER A 55 -5.31 7.45 0.34
C SER A 55 -5.29 8.90 0.85
N ARG A 56 -6.48 9.45 1.10
CA ARG A 56 -6.64 10.79 1.68
C ARG A 56 -6.13 10.90 3.11
N GLY A 57 -6.28 9.85 3.91
CA GLY A 57 -5.73 9.79 5.26
C GLY A 57 -4.21 9.94 5.27
N ILE A 58 -3.53 9.19 4.40
CA ILE A 58 -2.06 9.28 4.24
C ILE A 58 -1.62 10.67 3.78
N ASP A 59 -2.32 11.26 2.80
CA ASP A 59 -2.01 12.62 2.34
C ASP A 59 -2.23 13.67 3.44
N ALA A 60 -3.26 13.52 4.27
CA ALA A 60 -3.51 14.41 5.40
C ALA A 60 -2.44 14.25 6.50
N LEU A 61 -2.06 13.01 6.83
CA LEU A 61 -1.02 12.72 7.81
C LEU A 61 0.32 13.32 7.38
N THR A 62 0.77 13.05 6.16
CA THR A 62 2.04 13.55 5.62
C THR A 62 2.04 15.06 5.35
N PHE A 63 0.86 15.69 5.31
CA PHE A 63 0.74 17.14 5.29
C PHE A 63 0.93 17.76 6.68
N ILE A 64 0.47 17.08 7.74
CA ILE A 64 0.55 17.57 9.13
C ILE A 64 1.90 17.22 9.77
N ALA A 65 2.37 15.98 9.58
CA ALA A 65 3.65 15.50 10.06
C ALA A 65 4.73 15.78 9.01
N ASP A 66 5.30 16.99 9.08
CA ASP A 66 6.42 17.36 8.22
C ASP A 66 7.60 16.39 8.42
N MET A 67 8.26 16.00 7.32
CA MET A 67 9.31 14.97 7.27
C MET A 67 8.91 13.51 7.52
N TYR A 68 7.62 13.20 7.70
CA TYR A 68 7.17 11.80 7.80
C TYR A 68 7.04 11.16 6.41
N LEU A 69 7.78 10.08 6.17
CA LEU A 69 7.78 9.34 4.91
C LEU A 69 7.18 7.93 5.07
N PRO A 70 5.92 7.73 4.64
CA PRO A 70 5.36 6.39 4.52
C PRO A 70 5.84 5.71 3.23
N VAL A 71 6.38 4.51 3.39
CA VAL A 71 6.77 3.60 2.30
C VAL A 71 5.73 2.49 2.19
N LEU A 72 5.02 2.42 1.07
CA LEU A 72 3.94 1.47 0.84
C LEU A 72 4.29 0.54 -0.31
N SER A 73 3.82 -0.71 -0.25
CA SER A 73 4.02 -1.63 -1.38
C SER A 73 3.13 -1.28 -2.58
N ALA A 74 3.59 -1.51 -3.81
CA ALA A 74 2.77 -1.39 -5.03
C ALA A 74 1.94 -2.65 -5.34
N GLY A 75 2.14 -3.73 -4.56
CA GLY A 75 1.68 -5.08 -4.88
C GLY A 75 2.53 -5.78 -5.94
N ASN A 76 2.28 -7.08 -6.14
CA ASN A 76 3.08 -7.96 -7.02
C ASN A 76 2.30 -8.56 -8.19
N ASP A 77 1.07 -8.11 -8.42
CA ASP A 77 0.12 -8.79 -9.31
C ASP A 77 0.21 -8.35 -10.78
N ARG A 78 1.38 -7.83 -11.20
CA ARG A 78 1.57 -7.29 -12.56
C ARG A 78 1.25 -8.30 -13.66
N ASN A 79 1.59 -9.57 -13.43
CA ASN A 79 1.35 -10.65 -14.38
C ASN A 79 -0.04 -11.30 -14.21
N GLY A 80 -0.89 -10.73 -13.36
CA GLY A 80 -2.16 -11.30 -12.97
C GLY A 80 -2.06 -12.20 -11.74
N ILE A 81 -3.20 -12.77 -11.36
CA ILE A 81 -3.35 -13.63 -10.19
C ILE A 81 -4.01 -14.95 -10.59
N TYR A 82 -3.79 -16.00 -9.81
CA TYR A 82 -4.47 -17.28 -10.04
C TYR A 82 -5.85 -17.30 -9.38
N VAL A 83 -6.91 -17.44 -10.17
CA VAL A 83 -8.29 -17.63 -9.69
C VAL A 83 -8.77 -19.00 -10.16
N SER A 84 -9.12 -19.88 -9.21
CA SER A 84 -9.56 -21.26 -9.50
C SER A 84 -8.63 -22.00 -10.47
N GLY A 85 -7.30 -21.85 -10.28
CA GLY A 85 -6.27 -22.49 -11.10
C GLY A 85 -5.92 -21.79 -12.42
N ASN A 86 -6.63 -20.73 -12.80
CA ASN A 86 -6.38 -20.00 -14.05
C ASN A 86 -5.72 -18.65 -13.77
N LEU A 87 -4.71 -18.29 -14.57
CA LEU A 87 -4.11 -16.96 -14.50
C LEU A 87 -5.08 -15.92 -15.07
N VAL A 88 -5.42 -14.92 -14.26
CA VAL A 88 -6.36 -13.85 -14.64
C VAL A 88 -5.64 -12.50 -14.59
N MET A 89 -5.72 -11.76 -15.69
CA MET A 89 -5.21 -10.39 -15.78
C MET A 89 -6.11 -9.45 -14.98
N LEU A 90 -5.51 -8.70 -14.05
CA LEU A 90 -6.20 -7.64 -13.32
C LEU A 90 -6.41 -6.42 -14.23
N ASN A 91 -7.42 -5.60 -13.96
CA ASN A 91 -7.75 -4.38 -14.70
C ASN A 91 -7.69 -4.52 -16.25
N PRO A 92 -8.46 -5.45 -16.84
CA PRO A 92 -8.38 -5.74 -18.28
C PRO A 92 -8.76 -4.56 -19.17
N ALA A 93 -9.63 -3.65 -18.69
CA ALA A 93 -10.01 -2.42 -19.39
C ALA A 93 -8.82 -1.47 -19.62
N LYS A 94 -7.76 -1.60 -18.83
CA LYS A 94 -6.49 -0.87 -19.00
C LYS A 94 -5.34 -1.82 -19.31
N SER A 95 -5.59 -2.97 -19.94
CA SER A 95 -4.54 -3.93 -20.35
C SER A 95 -3.58 -4.34 -19.21
N GLY A 96 -4.09 -4.46 -17.97
CA GLY A 96 -3.26 -4.81 -16.82
C GLY A 96 -2.45 -3.67 -16.21
N PHE A 97 -2.64 -2.43 -16.67
CA PHE A 97 -2.02 -1.25 -16.07
C PHE A 97 -2.86 -0.68 -14.92
N ASP A 98 -2.26 0.21 -14.14
CA ASP A 98 -2.90 0.91 -13.03
C ASP A 98 -3.49 -0.06 -12.01
N LEU A 99 -2.61 -0.73 -11.26
CA LEU A 99 -2.95 -1.77 -10.28
C LEU A 99 -2.77 -1.30 -8.83
N LEU A 100 -2.41 -0.03 -8.61
CA LEU A 100 -2.29 0.52 -7.26
C LEU A 100 -3.67 0.53 -6.58
N THR A 101 -3.69 0.28 -5.28
CA THR A 101 -4.94 0.25 -4.50
C THR A 101 -4.78 1.06 -3.21
N HIS A 102 -5.91 1.49 -2.63
CA HIS A 102 -5.97 2.13 -1.32
C HIS A 102 -4.90 3.21 -1.10
N GLU A 103 -4.15 3.12 -0.01
CA GLU A 103 -3.15 4.05 0.49
C GLU A 103 -2.01 4.31 -0.51
N MET A 104 -1.75 3.35 -1.39
CA MET A 104 -0.69 3.42 -2.41
C MET A 104 -0.96 4.51 -3.45
N VAL A 105 -2.23 4.87 -3.65
CA VAL A 105 -2.66 5.94 -4.56
C VAL A 105 -2.48 7.34 -3.94
N ALA A 106 -2.10 7.43 -2.66
CA ALA A 106 -1.80 8.71 -2.02
C ALA A 106 -0.68 9.46 -2.77
N LYS A 107 -0.74 10.79 -2.76
CA LYS A 107 0.16 11.64 -3.54
C LYS A 107 1.48 11.90 -2.83
N LYS A 108 1.52 11.74 -1.50
CA LYS A 108 2.69 12.02 -0.67
C LYS A 108 3.24 10.76 0.02
N ASN A 109 3.39 9.68 -0.73
CA ASN A 109 4.01 8.44 -0.27
C ASN A 109 5.19 8.05 -1.19
N HIS A 110 6.01 7.11 -0.72
CA HIS A 110 6.90 6.36 -1.60
C HIS A 110 6.31 4.98 -1.84
N CYS A 111 6.14 4.57 -3.09
CA CYS A 111 5.57 3.28 -3.45
C CYS A 111 6.60 2.40 -4.16
N SER A 112 6.83 1.19 -3.66
CA SER A 112 7.82 0.25 -4.22
C SER A 112 7.27 -1.18 -4.32
N PHE A 113 7.81 -1.98 -5.25
CA PHE A 113 7.41 -3.40 -5.35
C PHE A 113 7.94 -4.18 -4.16
N SER A 114 7.09 -4.98 -3.51
CA SER A 114 7.46 -5.71 -2.28
C SER A 114 7.38 -7.22 -2.46
N ASN A 115 8.50 -7.92 -2.54
CA ASN A 115 8.50 -9.39 -2.49
C ASN A 115 8.44 -9.88 -1.03
N LEU A 116 7.23 -10.00 -0.45
CA LEU A 116 7.02 -10.70 0.82
C LEU A 116 5.80 -11.64 0.72
N TRP A 117 6.11 -12.91 0.44
CA TRP A 117 5.45 -14.19 0.74
C TRP A 117 3.95 -14.41 0.46
N TYR A 118 3.67 -15.22 -0.57
CA TYR A 118 2.92 -16.47 -0.39
C TYR A 118 3.90 -17.61 -0.69
N ASN A 119 4.28 -18.38 0.33
CA ASN A 119 4.68 -19.78 0.17
C ASN A 119 3.48 -20.62 0.62
#